data_AF-B4PPU5-F1
#
_entry.id   AF-B4PPU5-F1
#
_cell.length_a   1.000
_cell.length_b   1.000
_cell.length_c   1.000
_cell.angle_alpha   90.00
_cell.angle_beta   90.00
_cell.angle_gamma   90.00
#
_symmetry.space_group_name_H-M   'P 1'
#
loop_
_entity.id
_entity.type
_entity.pdbx_description
1 polymer ?
#
loop_
_entity_poly.entity_id
_entity_poly.type
_entity_poly.pdbx_seq_one_letter_code
_entity_poly.pdbx_strand_id
1 'polypeptide(L)'
;MNFNMSMICFALLLIVTLCSAYSVQQRQADSLRVAEIIRTSQDENTKINRIQELLTIYNRMAPSLRPAERARLDKFISEHTQEVLIDGVPTQGGSRMKIIRKALTPAAKDVATGFFTELGASIASIFTNWFKSSTEPSH
;
A
#
# COMPACT_ATOMS: atom_id res chain seq x y z
N MET A 1 17.67 28.19 -34.45
CA MET A 1 17.42 26.74 -34.47
C MET A 1 17.25 26.19 -33.04
N ASN A 2 16.30 26.72 -32.25
CA ASN A 2 16.19 26.38 -30.82
C ASN A 2 14.98 25.49 -30.49
N PHE A 3 14.11 25.24 -31.46
CA PHE A 3 12.86 24.49 -31.26
C PHE A 3 13.09 22.99 -31.03
N ASN A 4 14.17 22.42 -31.58
CA ASN A 4 14.47 20.99 -31.45
C ASN A 4 14.88 20.59 -30.03
N MET A 5 15.69 21.39 -29.33
CA MET A 5 16.13 21.04 -27.96
C MET A 5 14.97 21.08 -26.95
N SER A 6 14.06 22.04 -27.08
CA SER A 6 12.89 22.13 -26.18
C SER A 6 11.96 20.92 -26.32
N MET A 7 11.64 20.50 -27.55
CA MET A 7 10.82 19.30 -27.81
C MET A 7 11.48 18.02 -27.28
N ILE A 8 12.79 17.87 -27.43
CA ILE A 8 13.53 16.72 -26.88
C ILE A 8 13.44 16.70 -25.35
N CYS A 9 13.60 17.84 -24.68
CA CYS A 9 13.44 17.93 -23.22
C CYS A 9 12.01 17.57 -22.77
N PHE A 10 10.97 18.07 -23.45
CA PHE A 10 9.59 17.71 -23.13
C PHE A 10 9.31 16.22 -23.35
N ALA A 11 9.81 15.64 -24.44
CA ALA A 11 9.68 14.21 -24.71
C ALA A 11 10.38 13.36 -23.63
N LEU A 12 11.60 13.74 -23.23
CA LEU A 12 12.33 13.05 -22.16
C LEU A 12 11.61 13.17 -20.81
N LEU A 13 11.08 14.35 -20.46
CA LEU A 13 10.28 14.54 -19.24
C LEU A 13 9.03 13.66 -19.24
N LEU A 14 8.32 13.59 -20.37
CA LEU A 14 7.15 12.72 -20.51
C LEU A 14 7.52 11.24 -20.40
N ILE A 15 8.58 10.79 -21.09
CA ILE A 15 9.02 9.39 -21.04
C ILE A 15 9.44 9.00 -19.61
N VAL A 16 10.18 9.85 -18.89
CA VAL A 16 10.57 9.59 -17.50
C VAL A 16 9.35 9.48 -16.58
N THR A 17 8.33 10.32 -16.78
CA THR A 17 7.08 10.23 -16.00
C THR A 17 6.27 8.98 -16.33
N LEU A 18 6.23 8.54 -17.59
CA LEU A 18 5.51 7.33 -17.99
C LEU A 18 6.23 6.04 -17.55
N CYS A 19 7.57 6.02 -17.57
CA CYS A 19 8.35 4.81 -17.27
C CYS A 19 8.40 4.44 -15.78
N SER A 20 7.98 5.33 -14.87
CA SER A 20 8.01 5.08 -13.42
C SER A 20 6.69 4.56 -12.84
N ALA A 21 5.70 4.27 -13.69
CA ALA A 21 4.42 3.77 -13.24
C ALA A 21 4.54 2.34 -12.68
N TYR A 22 3.74 2.05 -11.64
CA TYR A 22 3.62 0.72 -11.03
C TYR A 22 3.23 -0.29 -12.11
N SER A 23 4.20 -1.12 -12.54
CA SER A 23 4.09 -1.90 -13.77
C SER A 23 3.12 -3.07 -13.62
N VAL A 24 2.66 -3.63 -14.74
CA VAL A 24 1.78 -4.82 -14.73
C VAL A 24 2.45 -6.00 -14.01
N GLN A 25 3.75 -6.20 -14.24
CA GLN A 25 4.53 -7.25 -13.57
C GLN A 25 4.61 -7.01 -12.06
N GLN A 26 4.84 -5.77 -11.63
CA GLN A 26 4.84 -5.41 -10.21
C GLN A 26 3.48 -5.61 -9.56
N ARG A 27 2.39 -5.22 -10.25
CA ARG A 27 1.02 -5.45 -9.79
C ARG A 27 0.73 -6.93 -9.59
N GLN A 28 1.15 -7.78 -10.54
CA GLN A 28 0.92 -9.22 -10.44
C GLN A 28 1.73 -9.86 -9.32
N ALA A 29 3.01 -9.49 -9.19
CA ALA A 29 3.87 -9.97 -8.11
C ALA A 29 3.33 -9.56 -6.73
N ASP A 30 2.94 -8.29 -6.56
CA ASP A 30 2.40 -7.79 -5.30
C ASP A 30 1.00 -8.35 -5.01
N SER A 31 0.15 -8.57 -6.02
CA SER A 31 -1.14 -9.24 -5.83
C SER A 31 -0.99 -10.66 -5.30
N LEU A 32 -0.07 -11.44 -5.87
CA LEU A 32 0.26 -12.78 -5.36
C LEU A 32 0.84 -12.68 -3.94
N ARG A 33 1.67 -11.67 -3.69
CA ARG A 33 2.27 -11.46 -2.37
C ARG A 33 1.22 -11.13 -1.31
N VAL A 34 0.25 -10.28 -1.61
CA VAL A 34 -0.86 -9.98 -0.69
C VAL A 34 -1.70 -11.22 -0.41
N ALA A 35 -2.05 -11.98 -1.44
CA ALA A 35 -2.77 -13.24 -1.27
C ALA A 35 -2.00 -14.19 -0.33
N GLU A 36 -0.68 -14.31 -0.52
CA GLU A 36 0.16 -15.16 0.32
C GLU A 36 0.28 -14.64 1.77
N ILE A 37 0.43 -13.32 1.96
CA ILE A 37 0.45 -12.71 3.29
C ILE A 37 -0.85 -13.02 4.04
N ILE A 38 -2.00 -12.82 3.40
CA ILE A 38 -3.32 -13.08 4.01
C ILE A 38 -3.45 -14.57 4.35
N ARG A 39 -3.09 -15.46 3.41
CA ARG A 39 -3.20 -16.91 3.58
C ARG A 39 -2.31 -17.47 4.70
N THR A 40 -1.12 -16.91 4.88
CA THR A 40 -0.12 -17.42 5.84
C THR A 40 -0.16 -16.75 7.21
N SER A 41 -0.94 -15.68 7.38
CA SER A 41 -1.03 -14.95 8.66
C SER A 41 -2.19 -15.45 9.52
N GLN A 42 -2.06 -16.66 10.06
CA GLN A 42 -3.13 -17.33 10.81
C GLN A 42 -3.27 -16.80 12.25
N ASP A 43 -2.15 -16.62 12.96
CA ASP A 43 -2.14 -16.11 14.33
C ASP A 43 -1.97 -14.58 14.40
N GLU A 44 -2.43 -14.00 15.51
CA GLU A 44 -2.38 -12.55 15.78
C GLU A 44 -0.97 -11.98 15.65
N ASN A 45 0.04 -12.64 16.21
CA ASN A 45 1.41 -12.12 16.18
C ASN A 45 1.94 -12.09 14.74
N THR A 46 1.64 -13.12 13.94
CA THR A 46 2.01 -13.13 12.52
C THR A 46 1.31 -12.01 11.77
N LYS A 47 0.00 -11.80 11.96
CA LYS A 47 -0.74 -10.68 11.35
C LYS A 47 -0.10 -9.34 11.69
N ILE A 48 0.12 -9.08 12.98
CA ILE A 48 0.74 -7.84 13.47
C ILE A 48 2.13 -7.64 12.83
N ASN A 49 2.95 -8.68 12.78
CA ASN A 49 4.29 -8.60 12.17
C ASN A 49 4.26 -8.36 10.65
N ARG A 50 3.17 -8.72 9.96
CA ARG A 50 3.01 -8.58 8.51
C ARG A 50 2.36 -7.27 8.08
N ILE A 51 1.83 -6.46 9.00
CA ILE A 51 1.25 -5.13 8.71
C ILE A 51 2.24 -4.26 7.93
N GLN A 52 3.50 -4.20 8.35
CA GLN A 52 4.53 -3.39 7.68
C GLN A 52 4.74 -3.84 6.23
N GLU A 53 4.56 -5.13 5.94
CA GLU A 53 4.68 -5.66 4.59
C GLU A 53 3.52 -5.21 3.70
N LEU A 54 2.28 -5.26 4.21
CA LEU A 54 1.11 -4.71 3.54
C LEU A 54 1.25 -3.20 3.29
N LEU A 55 1.72 -2.43 4.28
CA LEU A 55 1.97 -1.00 4.12
C LEU A 55 3.05 -0.71 3.06
N THR A 56 4.06 -1.58 2.95
CA THR A 56 5.10 -1.43 1.93
C THR A 56 4.54 -1.67 0.53
N ILE A 57 3.65 -2.66 0.36
CA ILE A 57 2.93 -2.90 -0.89
C ILE A 57 2.03 -1.70 -1.20
N TYR A 58 1.26 -1.22 -0.22
CA TYR A 58 0.43 -0.03 -0.35
C TYR A 58 1.23 1.18 -0.86
N ASN A 59 2.39 1.47 -0.26
CA ASN A 59 3.21 2.61 -0.66
C ASN A 59 3.71 2.52 -2.11
N ARG A 60 3.96 1.30 -2.63
CA ARG A 60 4.34 1.11 -4.03
C ARG A 60 3.16 1.32 -4.99
N MET A 61 1.97 0.85 -4.63
CA MET A 61 0.78 0.94 -5.47
C MET A 61 0.10 2.32 -5.40
N ALA A 62 0.22 3.03 -4.28
CA ALA A 62 -0.51 4.27 -4.00
C ALA A 62 -0.39 5.35 -5.09
N PRO A 63 0.78 5.57 -5.72
CA PRO A 63 0.90 6.53 -6.83
C PRO A 63 0.06 6.17 -8.07
N SER A 64 -0.32 4.91 -8.23
CA SER A 64 -1.11 4.40 -9.37
C SER A 64 -2.60 4.23 -9.06
N LEU A 65 -3.02 4.50 -7.82
CA LEU A 65 -4.42 4.43 -7.42
C LEU A 65 -5.22 5.63 -7.93
N ARG A 66 -6.52 5.41 -8.12
CA ARG A 66 -7.44 6.53 -8.35
C ARG A 66 -7.47 7.41 -7.09
N PRO A 67 -7.63 8.75 -7.23
CA PRO A 67 -7.64 9.66 -6.08
C PRO A 67 -8.58 9.23 -4.95
N ALA A 68 -9.79 8.76 -5.28
CA ALA A 68 -10.77 8.31 -4.29
C ALA A 68 -10.33 7.03 -3.55
N GLU A 69 -9.71 6.07 -4.23
CA GLU A 69 -9.21 4.83 -3.61
C GLU A 69 -8.04 5.13 -2.69
N ARG A 70 -7.12 5.98 -3.14
CA ARG A 70 -6.00 6.45 -2.35
C ARG A 70 -6.46 7.20 -1.11
N ALA A 71 -7.35 8.18 -1.26
CA ALA A 71 -7.85 8.96 -0.13
C ALA A 71 -8.54 8.09 0.93
N ARG A 72 -9.31 7.08 0.50
CA ARG A 72 -9.94 6.12 1.42
C ARG A 72 -8.91 5.33 2.23
N LEU A 73 -7.87 4.79 1.57
CA LEU A 73 -6.84 4.02 2.24
C LEU A 73 -5.92 4.89 3.11
N ASP A 74 -5.54 6.07 2.64
CA ASP A 74 -4.74 7.03 3.42
C ASP A 74 -5.46 7.40 4.73
N LYS A 75 -6.77 7.69 4.64
CA LYS A 75 -7.60 7.96 5.82
C LYS A 75 -7.61 6.76 6.77
N PHE A 76 -7.96 5.58 6.26
CA PHE A 76 -8.02 4.34 7.04
C PHE A 76 -6.69 4.02 7.76
N ILE A 77 -5.56 4.14 7.05
CA ILE A 77 -4.22 3.92 7.61
C ILE A 77 -3.91 4.97 8.68
N SER A 78 -4.27 6.23 8.46
CA SER A 78 -4.00 7.30 9.43
C SER A 78 -4.76 7.12 10.74
N GLU A 79 -6.03 6.70 10.68
CA GLU A 79 -6.88 6.46 11.85
C GLU A 79 -6.32 5.32 12.71
N HIS A 80 -5.93 4.20 12.10
CA HIS A 80 -5.37 3.05 12.82
C HIS A 80 -3.96 3.28 13.32
N THR A 81 -3.16 4.08 12.61
CA THR A 81 -1.81 4.44 13.07
C THR A 81 -1.91 5.19 14.39
N GLN A 82 -2.86 6.14 14.50
CA GLN A 82 -3.08 6.88 15.74
C GLN A 82 -3.54 5.98 16.89
N GLU A 83 -4.40 4.99 16.60
CA GLU A 83 -4.94 4.07 17.59
C GLU A 83 -3.89 3.06 18.12
N VAL A 84 -3.09 2.46 17.23
CA VAL A 84 -2.02 1.52 17.61
C VAL A 84 -0.90 2.21 18.41
N LEU A 85 -0.74 3.53 18.25
CA LEU A 85 0.28 4.32 18.94
C LEU A 85 -0.06 4.68 20.39
N ILE A 86 -1.28 4.37 20.89
CA ILE A 86 -1.72 4.79 22.23
C ILE A 86 -0.87 4.18 23.36
N ASP A 87 -0.19 3.05 23.16
CA ASP A 87 0.72 2.43 24.16
C ASP A 87 2.23 2.73 23.93
N GLY A 88 2.60 3.68 23.07
CA GLY A 88 4.04 3.93 22.84
C GLY A 88 4.41 5.08 21.91
N VAL A 89 4.00 6.31 22.25
CA VAL A 89 4.59 7.63 21.91
C VAL A 89 5.13 7.83 20.48
N PRO A 90 4.55 8.74 19.67
CA PRO A 90 4.96 9.00 18.29
C PRO A 90 6.24 9.83 18.22
N THR A 91 7.24 9.39 17.45
CA THR A 91 8.33 10.29 17.02
C THR A 91 8.02 10.86 15.65
N GLN A 92 7.75 12.15 15.65
CA GLN A 92 7.90 13.06 14.51
C GLN A 92 9.05 12.62 13.58
N GLY A 93 8.78 12.56 12.29
CA GLY A 93 9.82 12.50 11.25
C GLY A 93 10.13 11.10 10.74
N GLY A 94 9.37 10.66 9.73
CA GLY A 94 9.84 9.78 8.66
C GLY A 94 10.32 8.36 9.00
N SER A 95 10.34 7.93 10.25
CA SER A 95 10.89 6.63 10.62
C SER A 95 9.80 5.57 10.67
N ARG A 96 9.82 4.71 9.65
CA ARG A 96 9.19 3.38 9.51
C ARG A 96 8.42 2.93 10.75
N MET A 97 7.11 2.71 10.61
CA MET A 97 6.21 2.08 11.59
C MET A 97 6.71 0.69 12.01
N LYS A 98 7.78 0.62 12.80
CA LYS A 98 8.08 -0.58 13.57
C LYS A 98 7.07 -0.57 14.69
N ILE A 99 5.99 -1.34 14.55
CA ILE A 99 5.14 -1.74 15.67
C ILE A 99 6.11 -2.26 16.73
N ILE A 100 6.31 -1.46 17.78
CA ILE A 100 7.32 -1.72 18.78
C ILE A 100 6.84 -2.97 19.52
N ARG A 101 7.60 -4.06 19.40
CA ARG A 101 7.34 -5.38 20.02
C ARG A 101 7.18 -5.37 21.55
N LYS A 102 7.17 -4.21 22.22
CA LYS A 102 6.75 -4.16 23.62
C LYS A 102 5.38 -4.84 23.68
N ALA A 103 5.21 -5.72 24.66
CA ALA A 103 4.05 -6.58 24.77
C ALA A 103 2.78 -5.73 24.60
N LEU A 104 2.18 -5.82 23.42
CA LEU A 104 0.93 -5.13 23.13
C LEU A 104 -0.08 -5.64 24.15
N THR A 105 -0.79 -4.72 24.79
CA THR A 105 -1.96 -5.06 25.59
C THR A 105 -2.93 -5.86 24.72
N PRO A 106 -3.76 -6.76 25.30
CA PRO A 106 -4.74 -7.52 24.52
C PRO A 106 -5.59 -6.64 23.60
N ALA A 107 -6.04 -5.49 24.10
CA ALA A 107 -6.78 -4.50 23.31
C ALA A 107 -5.97 -3.99 22.10
N ALA A 108 -4.69 -3.63 22.30
CA ALA A 108 -3.84 -3.16 21.20
C ALA A 108 -3.55 -4.27 20.18
N LYS A 109 -3.49 -5.54 20.60
CA LYS A 109 -3.37 -6.68 19.69
C LYS A 109 -4.62 -6.88 18.83
N ASP A 110 -5.81 -6.74 19.43
CA ASP A 110 -7.08 -6.85 18.72
C ASP A 110 -7.19 -5.75 17.65
N VAL A 111 -6.89 -4.49 18.02
CA VAL A 111 -6.86 -3.36 17.08
C VAL A 111 -5.89 -3.61 15.93
N ALA A 112 -4.65 -4.03 16.23
CA ALA A 112 -3.66 -4.28 15.18
C ALA A 112 -4.05 -5.47 14.28
N THR A 113 -4.68 -6.49 14.83
CA THR A 113 -5.19 -7.64 14.08
C THR A 113 -6.37 -7.27 13.18
N GLY A 114 -7.28 -6.42 13.66
CA GLY A 114 -8.35 -5.82 12.86
C GLY A 114 -7.77 -4.98 11.71
N PHE A 115 -6.81 -4.11 12.02
CA PHE A 115 -6.12 -3.29 11.02
C PHE A 115 -5.48 -4.14 9.91
N PHE A 116 -4.75 -5.20 10.27
CA PHE A 116 -4.20 -6.14 9.29
C PHE A 116 -5.27 -6.71 8.37
N THR A 117 -6.39 -7.15 8.94
CA THR A 117 -7.46 -7.83 8.22
C THR A 117 -8.11 -6.89 7.21
N GLU A 118 -8.48 -5.68 7.64
CA GLU A 118 -9.12 -4.68 6.80
C GLU A 118 -8.16 -4.09 5.75
N LEU A 119 -6.90 -3.83 6.11
CA LEU A 119 -5.88 -3.37 5.16
C LEU A 119 -5.63 -4.42 4.08
N GLY A 120 -5.43 -5.67 4.48
CA GLY A 120 -5.21 -6.80 3.58
C GLY A 120 -6.37 -6.99 2.61
N ALA A 121 -7.60 -7.01 3.13
CA ALA A 121 -8.81 -7.13 2.31
C ALA A 121 -8.97 -5.96 1.33
N SER A 122 -8.70 -4.74 1.78
CA SER A 122 -8.81 -3.53 0.95
C SER A 122 -7.79 -3.55 -0.21
N ILE A 123 -6.54 -3.91 0.06
CA ILE A 123 -5.51 -4.02 -0.97
C ILE A 123 -5.84 -5.16 -1.95
N ALA A 124 -6.27 -6.33 -1.45
CA ALA A 124 -6.65 -7.46 -2.28
C ALA A 124 -7.84 -7.14 -3.21
N SER A 125 -8.82 -6.39 -2.70
CA SER A 125 -9.97 -5.91 -3.49
C SER A 125 -9.53 -5.01 -4.64
N ILE A 126 -8.59 -4.08 -4.39
CA ILE A 126 -8.06 -3.20 -5.43
C ILE A 126 -7.34 -4.01 -6.53
N PHE A 127 -6.51 -4.98 -6.17
CA PHE A 127 -5.87 -5.84 -7.16
C PHE A 127 -6.88 -6.61 -8.00
N THR A 128 -7.92 -7.16 -7.36
CA THR A 128 -8.99 -7.87 -8.05
C THR A 128 -9.70 -6.97 -9.06
N ASN A 129 -10.02 -5.73 -8.68
CA ASN A 129 -10.67 -4.76 -9.56
C ASN A 129 -9.76 -4.34 -10.72
N TRP A 130 -8.46 -4.18 -10.47
CA TRP A 130 -7.49 -3.89 -11.52
C TRP A 130 -7.45 -4.97 -12.59
N PHE A 131 -7.35 -6.24 -12.20
CA PHE A 131 -7.27 -7.33 -13.17
C PHE A 131 -8.60 -7.62 -13.88
N LYS A 132 -9.74 -7.33 -13.23
CA LYS A 132 -11.04 -7.35 -13.92
C LYS A 132 -11.08 -6.30 -15.03
N SER A 133 -10.69 -5.05 -14.73
CA SER A 133 -10.70 -3.96 -15.71
C SER A 133 -9.77 -4.18 -16.91
N SER A 134 -8.71 -4.99 -16.78
CA SER A 134 -7.84 -5.35 -17.90
C SER A 134 -8.36 -6.50 -18.77
N THR A 135 -9.44 -7.18 -18.35
CA THR A 135 -9.99 -8.35 -19.06
C THR A 135 -11.24 -8.01 -19.88
N GLU A 136 -11.90 -6.88 -19.62
CA GLU A 136 -13.04 -6.45 -20.43
C GLU A 136 -12.54 -5.87 -21.77
N PRO A 137 -12.94 -6.44 -22.92
CA PRO A 137 -12.62 -5.85 -24.22
C PRO A 137 -13.32 -4.50 -24.32
N SER A 138 -12.54 -3.45 -24.49
CA SER A 138 -13.02 -2.14 -24.94
C SER A 138 -13.73 -2.33 -26.28
N HIS A 139 -15.07 -2.36 -26.23
CA HIS A 139 -15.93 -2.26 -27.40
C HIS A 139 -16.02 -0.80 -27.88
#